data_AF-A0AAD5R363-F1
#
_entry.id   AF-A0AAD5R363-F1
#
_cell.length_a   1.000
_cell.length_b   1.000
_cell.length_c   1.000
_cell.angle_alpha   90.00
_cell.angle_beta   90.00
_cell.angle_gamma   90.00
#
_symmetry.space_group_name_H-M   'P 1'
#
loop_
_entity.id
_entity.type
_entity.pdbx_description
1 polymer ?
#
loop_
_entity_poly.entity_id
_entity_poly.type
_entity_poly.pdbx_seq_one_letter_code
_entity_poly.pdbx_strand_id
1 'polypeptide(L)' 'FGCDGLRLNDTNRTVTLLLINTLRSRVALGHYFDIPSAAHMNKLAWNCGLERLAEEAIANCSEMPPMNNGFINGT' A
#
# COMPACT_ATOMS: atom_id res chain seq x y z
N PHE A 1 8.40 9.39 8.19
CA PHE A 1 8.19 7.92 8.18
C PHE A 1 9.38 7.12 8.69
N GLY A 2 10.59 7.70 8.82
CA GLY A 2 11.74 7.00 9.41
C GLY A 2 12.26 5.83 8.57
N CYS A 3 12.00 5.86 7.25
CA CYS A 3 12.43 4.84 6.32
C CYS A 3 13.79 5.22 5.72
N ASP A 4 14.85 5.11 6.52
CA ASP A 4 16.19 5.52 6.12
C ASP A 4 16.76 4.61 5.02
N GLY A 5 17.46 5.22 4.06
CA GLY A 5 18.13 4.50 2.97
C GLY A 5 17.22 3.99 1.84
N LEU A 6 15.91 4.27 1.89
CA LEU A 6 14.97 3.94 0.81
C LEU A 6 14.74 5.14 -0.12
N ARG A 7 14.37 4.87 -1.37
CA ARG A 7 14.30 5.87 -2.44
C ARG A 7 13.10 6.79 -2.37
N LEU A 8 11.99 6.38 -1.77
CA LEU A 8 10.85 7.27 -1.59
C LEU A 8 11.21 8.36 -0.56
N ASN A 9 10.69 9.56 -0.77
CA ASN A 9 10.75 10.61 0.25
C ASN A 9 9.42 10.65 1.03
N ASP A 10 9.42 11.37 2.16
CA ASP A 10 8.24 11.42 3.04
C ASP A 10 7.03 12.10 2.39
N THR A 11 7.23 12.99 1.42
CA THR A 11 6.14 13.57 0.62
C THR A 11 5.43 12.48 -0.19
N ASN A 12 6.18 11.65 -0.91
CA ASN A 12 5.60 10.57 -1.72
C ASN A 12 4.90 9.54 -0.83
N ARG A 13 5.51 9.16 0.30
CA ARG A 13 4.88 8.27 1.29
C ARG A 13 3.56 8.86 1.80
N THR A 14 3.54 10.16 2.13
CA THR A 14 2.34 10.87 2.59
C THR A 14 1.24 10.84 1.53
N VAL A 15 1.57 11.22 0.29
CA VAL A 15 0.60 11.29 -0.81
C VAL A 15 0.02 9.92 -1.11
N THR A 16 0.86 8.89 -1.22
CA THR A 16 0.40 7.51 -1.46
C THR A 16 -0.49 7.00 -0.34
N LEU A 17 -0.07 7.18 0.92
CA LEU A 17 -0.85 6.71 2.08
C LEU A 17 -2.18 7.45 2.20
N LEU A 18 -2.20 8.76 1.96
CA LEU A 18 -3.42 9.58 1.99
C LEU A 18 -4.39 9.17 0.88
N LEU A 19 -3.90 8.99 -0.34
CA LEU A 19 -4.70 8.57 -1.49
C LEU A 19 -5.41 7.25 -1.19
N ILE A 20 -4.65 6.22 -0.78
CA ILE A 20 -5.21 4.88 -0.54
C ILE A 20 -6.19 4.90 0.61
N ASN A 21 -5.87 5.58 1.72
CA ASN A 21 -6.81 5.69 2.85
C ASN A 21 -8.07 6.48 2.50
N THR A 22 -7.99 7.46 1.60
CA THR A 22 -9.16 8.19 1.09
C THR A 22 -10.05 7.26 0.28
N LEU A 23 -9.47 6.47 -0.63
CA LEU A 23 -10.22 5.48 -1.41
C LEU A 23 -10.87 4.43 -0.51
N ARG A 24 -10.13 3.89 0.46
CA ARG A 24 -10.66 2.94 1.46
C ARG A 24 -11.82 3.54 2.25
N SER A 25 -11.74 4.80 2.65
CA SER A 25 -12.82 5.50 3.34
C SER A 25 -14.07 5.63 2.46
N ARG A 26 -13.91 5.99 1.18
CA ARG A 26 -15.05 6.02 0.24
C ARG A 26 -15.72 4.67 0.10
N VAL A 27 -14.94 3.59 0.00
CA VAL A 27 -15.48 2.22 -0.01
C VAL A 27 -16.20 1.89 1.30
N ALA A 28 -15.60 2.20 2.46
CA ALA A 28 -16.19 1.94 3.76
C ALA A 28 -17.58 2.57 3.92
N LEU A 29 -17.76 3.78 3.38
CA LEU A 29 -19.01 4.53 3.40
C LEU A 29 -20.00 4.13 2.30
N GLY A 30 -19.62 3.25 1.36
CA GLY A 30 -20.43 2.95 0.18
C GLY A 30 -20.53 4.12 -0.81
N HIS A 31 -19.54 5.03 -0.79
CA HIS A 31 -19.46 6.21 -1.65
C HIS A 31 -18.47 5.98 -2.82
N TYR A 32 -18.23 4.74 -3.20
CA TYR A 32 -17.26 4.38 -4.23
C TYR A 32 -17.90 3.45 -5.27
N PHE A 33 -18.41 4.04 -6.35
CA PHE A 33 -19.19 3.34 -7.37
C PHE A 33 -20.33 2.52 -6.75
N ASP A 34 -20.63 1.35 -7.32
CA ASP A 34 -21.66 0.42 -6.84
C ASP A 34 -21.10 -0.60 -5.82
N ILE A 35 -19.98 -0.29 -5.17
CA ILE A 35 -19.39 -1.16 -4.15
C ILE A 35 -20.13 -0.96 -2.82
N PRO A 36 -20.63 -2.05 -2.19
CA PRO A 36 -21.27 -1.96 -0.87
C PRO A 36 -20.36 -1.36 0.20
N SER A 37 -20.98 -0.77 1.23
CA SER A 37 -20.26 -0.29 2.41
C SER A 37 -19.55 -1.43 3.16
N ALA A 38 -18.48 -1.09 3.87
CA ALA A 38 -17.66 -2.05 4.61
C ALA A 38 -17.47 -1.62 6.07
N ALA A 39 -17.98 -2.42 7.00
CA ALA A 39 -18.02 -2.10 8.43
C ALA A 39 -16.64 -2.05 9.13
N HIS A 40 -15.65 -2.81 8.63
CA HIS A 40 -14.35 -2.97 9.30
C HIS A 40 -13.16 -2.60 8.39
N MET A 41 -13.29 -1.50 7.65
CA MET A 41 -12.24 -1.02 6.75
C MET A 41 -11.14 -0.27 7.53
N ASN A 42 -10.16 -1.01 8.06
CA ASN A 42 -9.08 -0.43 8.86
C ASN A 42 -8.21 0.57 8.08
N LYS A 43 -7.78 1.65 8.75
CA LYS A 43 -6.85 2.63 8.19
C LYS A 43 -5.45 2.01 8.04
N LEU A 44 -4.83 2.21 6.89
CA LEU A 44 -3.46 1.77 6.65
C LEU A 44 -2.46 2.70 7.35
N ALA A 45 -1.37 2.11 7.81
CA ALA A 45 -0.15 2.80 8.22
C ALA A 45 0.98 2.41 7.27
N TRP A 46 1.95 3.30 7.10
CA TRP A 46 3.13 3.00 6.30
C TRP A 46 4.05 2.03 7.03
N ASN A 47 4.69 1.13 6.29
CA ASN A 47 5.67 0.19 6.82
C ASN A 47 6.90 0.19 5.93
N CYS A 48 8.06 0.59 6.48
CA CYS A 48 9.31 0.68 5.73
C CYS A 48 9.82 -0.68 5.23
N GLY A 49 9.48 -1.79 5.92
CA GLY A 49 9.83 -3.13 5.47
C GLY A 49 9.09 -3.52 4.19
N LEU A 50 7.79 -3.21 4.11
CA LEU A 50 7.01 -3.41 2.88
C LEU A 50 7.50 -2.51 1.74
N GLU A 51 7.90 -1.27 2.05
CA GLU A 51 8.50 -0.37 1.07
C GLU A 51 9.82 -0.93 0.51
N ARG A 52 10.69 -1.48 1.37
CA ARG A 52 11.94 -2.10 0.94
C ARG A 52 11.71 -3.25 -0.02
N LEU A 53 10.77 -4.14 0.30
CA LEU A 53 10.40 -5.26 -0.58
C LEU A 53 9.90 -4.76 -1.95
N ALA A 54 9.10 -3.68 -1.96
CA ALA A 54 8.64 -3.07 -3.19
C ALA A 54 9.80 -2.47 -4.02
N GLU A 55 10.74 -1.78 -3.37
CA GLU A 55 11.92 -1.21 -4.03
C GLU A 55 12.84 -2.29 -4.63
N GLU A 56 13.10 -3.36 -3.88
CA GLU A 56 13.89 -4.51 -4.34
C GLU A 56 13.23 -5.21 -5.54
N ALA A 57 11.91 -5.38 -5.52
CA ALA A 57 11.16 -6.03 -6.59
C ALA A 57 11.24 -5.27 -7.92
N ILE A 58 11.45 -3.95 -7.89
CA ILE A 58 11.53 -3.11 -9.08
C ILE A 58 12.96 -2.61 -9.39
N ALA A 59 13.97 -3.07 -8.65
CA ALA A 59 15.34 -2.56 -8.77
C ALA A 59 15.92 -2.67 -10.19
N ASN A 60 15.51 -3.69 -10.94
CA ASN A 60 15.92 -3.94 -12.33
C ASN A 60 14.88 -3.48 -13.37
N CYS A 61 13.82 -2.77 -12.95
CA CYS A 61 12.71 -2.36 -13.81
C CYS A 61 12.10 -3.53 -14.62
N SER A 62 12.07 -4.74 -14.05
CA SER A 62 11.48 -5.90 -14.69
C SER A 62 9.98 -5.67 -14.94
N GLU A 63 9.48 -6.00 -16.12
CA GLU A 63 8.04 -5.98 -16.42
C GLU A 63 7.25 -6.91 -15.49
N MET A 64 7.90 -7.98 -15.01
CA MET A 64 7.36 -8.90 -14.02
C MET A 64 8.19 -8.82 -12.74
N PRO A 65 7.74 -8.05 -11.73
CA PRO A 65 8.35 -8.11 -10.41
C PRO A 65 8.14 -9.50 -9.80
N PRO A 66 9.10 -10.00 -8.98
CA PRO A 66 8.98 -11.30 -8.34
C PRO A 66 7.73 -11.39 -7.47
N MET A 67 6.87 -12.39 -7.73
CA MET A 67 5.73 -12.69 -6.86
C MET A 67 6.23 -13.41 -5.61
N ASN A 68 6.15 -12.75 -4.44
CA ASN A 68 6.50 -13.37 -3.17
C ASN A 68 5.29 -14.19 -2.66
N ASN A 69 5.37 -15.52 -2.74
CA ASN A 69 4.30 -16.45 -2.33
C ASN A 69 3.95 -16.39 -0.82
N GLY A 70 4.69 -15.65 -0.01
CA GLY A 70 4.41 -15.47 1.43
C GLY A 70 3.14 -14.68 1.76
N PHE A 71 2.53 -13.97 0.82
CA PHE A 71 1.32 -13.17 1.04
C PHE A 71 0.00 -13.96 0.94
N ILE A 72 0.01 -15.21 0.48
CA ILE A 72 -1.22 -16.02 0.29
C ILE A 72 -1.58 -16.87 1.52
N ASN A 73 -0.64 -17.12 2.44
CA ASN A 73 -0.88 -17.93 3.64
C ASN A 73 -1.12 -17.08 4.90
N GLY A 74 -2.07 -16.15 4.82
CA GLY A 74 -2.59 -15.46 6.00
C GLY A 74 -3.69 -16.29 6.67
N THR A 75 -3.30 -17.25 7.52
CA THR A 75 -4.17 -17.82 8.57
C THR A 75 -4.42 -16.80 9.67
#